data_AF-A0A5N7D9M2-F1
#
_entry.id   AF-A0A5N7D9M2-F1
#
_cell.length_a   1.000
_cell.length_b   1.000
_cell.length_c   1.000
_cell.angle_alpha   90.00
_cell.angle_beta   90.00
_cell.angle_gamma   90.00
#
_symmetry.space_group_name_H-M   'P 1'
#
loop_
_entity.id
_entity.type
_entity.pdbx_description
1 polymer ?
#
loop_
_entity_poly.entity_id
_entity_poly.type
_entity_poly.pdbx_seq_one_letter_code
_entity_poly.pdbx_strand_id
1 'polypeptide(L)'
;MQDRFSDDDLLEPLHDRCYTQRYNPGPCHREEMLVPYDSCAIVGPSTIEVLDSRKPHDHFPGQRFAVSREGDDQKVKSMITFQPLMSGEKTCTLAIEIPAMPEGQYAQGSTTMEVWAVDRPEKPTWDNQPDKDQTVGKATFPTWEVQQGWLQRFMPLDCEKQMSYMVELSLPKGDGDVRFWNQLMGKQGAPPIGWRMLQGGC
;
A
#
# COMPACT_ATOMS: atom_id res chain seq x y z
N MET A 1 -39.16 -25.28 -8.00
CA MET A 1 -39.39 -24.69 -6.66
C MET A 1 -38.02 -24.53 -6.03
N GLN A 2 -37.62 -23.28 -5.74
CA GLN A 2 -36.44 -22.82 -4.98
C GLN A 2 -35.05 -23.15 -5.59
N ASP A 3 -34.19 -22.24 -6.10
CA ASP A 3 -33.83 -20.82 -5.88
C ASP A 3 -32.57 -20.62 -4.98
N ARG A 4 -31.53 -19.94 -5.55
CA ARG A 4 -30.35 -19.22 -4.99
C ARG A 4 -29.14 -20.04 -4.46
N PHE A 5 -27.86 -19.61 -4.50
CA PHE A 5 -27.13 -18.33 -4.67
C PHE A 5 -25.78 -18.61 -5.38
N SER A 6 -25.39 -17.85 -6.40
CA SER A 6 -24.36 -16.78 -6.38
C SER A 6 -22.92 -17.28 -6.16
N ASP A 7 -22.25 -17.63 -7.24
CA ASP A 7 -20.77 -17.70 -7.29
C ASP A 7 -20.26 -16.28 -7.53
N ASP A 8 -19.75 -15.67 -6.46
CA ASP A 8 -19.07 -14.38 -6.48
C ASP A 8 -17.83 -14.44 -7.37
N ASP A 9 -17.73 -13.46 -8.25
CA ASP A 9 -16.54 -13.04 -8.98
C ASP A 9 -15.38 -12.79 -8.00
N LEU A 10 -14.56 -13.81 -7.78
CA LEU A 10 -13.22 -13.67 -7.23
C LEU A 10 -12.34 -13.01 -8.29
N LEU A 11 -12.39 -11.66 -8.34
CA LEU A 11 -11.33 -10.86 -8.93
C LEU A 11 -10.04 -11.12 -8.12
N GLU A 12 -9.28 -12.13 -8.53
CA GLU A 12 -7.91 -12.30 -8.07
C GLU A 12 -7.11 -11.04 -8.44
N PRO A 13 -6.30 -10.48 -7.53
CA PRO A 13 -5.35 -9.45 -7.90
C PRO A 13 -4.41 -10.01 -8.96
N LEU A 14 -4.17 -9.27 -10.04
CA LEU A 14 -3.11 -9.56 -11.00
C LEU A 14 -1.77 -9.59 -10.25
N HIS A 15 -1.30 -10.78 -9.91
CA HIS A 15 0.02 -10.97 -9.34
C HIS A 15 0.99 -11.13 -10.51
N ASP A 16 1.89 -10.17 -10.71
CA ASP A 16 3.13 -10.40 -11.46
C ASP A 16 3.99 -11.39 -10.64
N ARG A 17 3.74 -12.69 -10.80
CA ARG A 17 4.41 -13.76 -10.05
C ARG A 17 5.73 -14.15 -10.72
N CYS A 18 6.85 -13.69 -10.15
CA CYS A 18 8.14 -14.36 -10.29
C CYS A 18 8.43 -15.18 -9.02
N TYR A 19 7.94 -16.42 -8.95
CA TYR A 19 8.45 -17.40 -7.99
C TYR A 19 9.63 -18.14 -8.61
N THR A 20 10.82 -18.09 -7.99
CA THR A 20 11.85 -19.11 -8.22
C THR A 20 11.95 -20.00 -6.99
N GLN A 21 11.46 -21.24 -7.12
CA GLN A 21 11.82 -22.31 -6.21
C GLN A 21 13.29 -22.71 -6.46
N ARG A 22 13.98 -23.07 -5.37
CA ARG A 22 15.43 -23.25 -5.17
C ARG A 22 16.25 -24.08 -6.18
N TYR A 23 15.70 -24.66 -7.24
CA TYR A 23 16.45 -25.59 -8.11
C TYR A 23 16.03 -25.52 -9.58
N ASN A 24 16.26 -24.38 -10.23
CA ASN A 24 16.62 -24.27 -11.65
C ASN A 24 16.71 -22.78 -12.00
N PRO A 25 17.88 -22.25 -12.41
CA PRO A 25 17.94 -20.93 -13.02
C PRO A 25 17.39 -21.06 -14.45
N GLY A 26 16.06 -21.14 -14.57
CA GLY A 26 15.41 -20.88 -15.84
C GLY A 26 15.79 -19.47 -16.27
N PRO A 27 16.13 -19.24 -17.56
CA PRO A 27 16.46 -17.93 -18.04
C PRO A 27 15.23 -17.05 -17.86
N CYS A 28 15.28 -16.11 -16.92
CA CYS A 28 14.37 -14.97 -16.96
C CYS A 28 14.62 -14.32 -18.31
N HIS A 29 13.69 -14.51 -19.25
CA HIS A 29 13.69 -13.77 -20.49
C HIS A 29 13.78 -12.30 -20.11
N ARG A 30 14.82 -11.64 -20.61
CA ARG A 30 15.23 -10.27 -20.30
C ARG A 30 14.24 -9.23 -20.87
N GLU A 31 12.96 -9.60 -21.02
CA GLU A 31 11.89 -8.86 -21.67
C GLU A 31 10.70 -8.54 -20.72
N GLU A 32 10.81 -8.84 -19.43
CA GLU A 32 9.89 -8.30 -18.39
C GLU A 32 10.63 -7.44 -17.34
N MET A 33 11.78 -6.86 -17.71
CA MET A 33 12.10 -5.55 -17.15
C MET A 33 11.06 -4.59 -17.74
N LEU A 34 9.95 -4.39 -17.01
CA LEU A 34 8.99 -3.32 -17.25
C LEU A 34 9.76 -1.98 -17.17
N VAL A 35 10.42 -1.62 -18.28
CA VAL A 35 10.72 -0.24 -18.59
C VAL A 35 9.36 0.43 -18.62
N PRO A 36 9.06 1.36 -17.70
CA PRO A 36 7.82 2.11 -17.77
C PRO A 36 7.76 2.72 -19.17
N TYR A 37 6.63 2.58 -19.86
CA TYR A 37 6.34 3.43 -21.01
C TYR A 37 6.65 4.88 -20.60
N ASP A 38 7.32 5.65 -21.46
CA ASP A 38 7.88 7.00 -21.22
C ASP A 38 6.84 8.08 -20.79
N SER A 39 5.63 7.70 -20.39
CA SER A 39 4.55 8.58 -19.92
C SER A 39 4.18 8.39 -18.44
N CYS A 40 4.82 7.49 -17.69
CA CYS A 40 4.44 7.24 -16.30
C CYS A 40 5.00 8.31 -15.35
N ALA A 41 4.14 9.14 -14.77
CA ALA A 41 4.54 10.07 -13.72
C ALA A 41 4.43 9.40 -12.35
N ILE A 42 5.53 9.37 -11.61
CA ILE A 42 5.57 8.84 -10.25
C ILE A 42 5.42 10.00 -9.27
N VAL A 43 4.38 9.96 -8.44
CA VAL A 43 4.11 10.98 -7.43
C VAL A 43 4.18 10.37 -6.04
N GLY A 44 4.92 11.03 -5.15
CA GLY A 44 4.96 10.64 -3.74
C GLY A 44 3.82 11.20 -2.92
N PRO A 45 3.54 10.60 -1.75
CA PRO A 45 2.55 11.14 -0.85
C PRO A 45 2.99 12.52 -0.38
N SER A 46 2.09 13.48 -0.51
CA SER A 46 2.25 14.81 0.06
C SER A 46 2.30 14.75 1.59
N THR A 47 1.53 13.84 2.18
CA THR A 47 1.49 13.59 3.63
C THR A 47 1.08 12.15 3.86
N ILE A 48 1.64 11.57 4.92
CA ILE A 48 1.14 10.36 5.57
C ILE A 48 0.78 10.76 6.99
N GLU A 49 -0.52 10.68 7.31
CA GLU A 49 -1.04 10.93 8.64
C GLU A 49 -1.10 9.61 9.43
N VAL A 50 -0.56 9.61 10.65
CA VAL A 50 -0.68 8.48 11.58
C VAL A 50 -1.83 8.75 12.55
N LEU A 51 -2.77 7.82 12.62
CA LEU A 51 -3.88 7.85 13.55
C LEU A 51 -3.56 6.88 14.70
N ASP A 52 -3.24 7.40 15.88
CA ASP A 52 -2.85 6.59 17.06
C ASP A 52 -3.96 6.62 18.12
N SER A 53 -4.53 5.44 18.41
CA SER A 53 -5.59 5.26 19.42
C SER A 53 -5.22 5.75 20.82
N ARG A 54 -3.92 5.82 21.16
CA ARG A 54 -3.45 6.30 22.46
C ARG A 54 -3.42 7.82 22.56
N LYS A 55 -3.54 8.50 21.42
CA LYS A 55 -3.54 9.97 21.32
C LYS A 55 -4.63 10.39 20.31
N PRO A 56 -5.90 10.15 20.63
CA PRO A 56 -6.93 10.03 19.61
C PRO A 56 -7.36 11.37 18.96
N HIS A 57 -7.02 12.49 19.61
CA HIS A 57 -7.24 13.85 19.11
C HIS A 57 -5.98 14.50 18.53
N ASP A 58 -4.82 13.87 18.68
CA ASP A 58 -3.57 14.43 18.16
C ASP A 58 -3.44 14.14 16.67
N HIS A 59 -2.93 15.12 15.93
CA HIS A 59 -2.69 15.02 14.50
C HIS A 59 -1.19 14.79 14.25
N PHE A 60 -0.84 13.70 13.55
CA PHE A 60 0.54 13.31 13.26
C PHE A 60 0.84 13.28 11.75
N PRO A 61 0.94 14.44 11.08
CA PRO A 61 1.30 14.49 9.67
C PRO A 61 2.82 14.26 9.49
N GLY A 62 3.20 13.67 8.37
CA GLY A 62 4.60 13.54 7.99
C GLY A 62 4.80 12.60 6.82
N GLN A 63 5.86 11.80 6.89
CA GLN A 63 6.20 10.77 5.90
C GLN A 63 6.41 9.41 6.56
N ARG A 64 5.99 9.27 7.83
CA ARG A 64 6.08 8.01 8.57
C ARG A 64 4.81 7.22 8.30
N PHE A 65 4.98 6.02 7.76
CA PHE A 65 3.89 5.06 7.66
C PHE A 65 3.89 4.15 8.88
N ALA A 66 2.71 3.89 9.43
CA ALA A 66 2.53 2.93 10.51
C ALA A 66 1.13 2.34 10.53
N VAL A 67 1.07 1.03 10.73
CA VAL A 67 -0.16 0.31 11.09
C VAL A 67 0.17 -0.69 12.18
N SER A 68 -0.70 -0.83 13.17
CA SER A 68 -0.51 -1.84 14.22
C SER A 68 -1.80 -2.25 14.89
N ARG A 69 -1.79 -3.48 15.39
CA ARG A 69 -2.89 -4.13 16.11
C ARG A 69 -2.34 -4.99 17.24
N GLU A 70 -3.07 -5.04 18.33
CA GLU A 70 -2.85 -5.94 19.47
C GLU A 70 -4.12 -6.79 19.65
N GLY A 71 -4.01 -8.10 19.46
CA GLY A 71 -5.17 -8.99 19.35
C GLY A 71 -6.08 -8.58 18.19
N ASP A 72 -7.30 -8.19 18.52
CA ASP A 72 -8.29 -7.67 17.55
C ASP A 72 -8.40 -6.13 17.58
N ASP A 73 -7.68 -5.46 18.47
CA ASP A 73 -7.75 -4.02 18.66
C ASP A 73 -6.75 -3.28 17.77
N GLN A 74 -7.24 -2.59 16.75
CA GLN A 74 -6.42 -1.64 15.99
C GLN A 74 -5.85 -0.58 16.94
N LYS A 75 -4.54 -0.37 16.90
CA LYS A 75 -3.86 0.64 17.73
C LYS A 75 -3.38 1.82 16.90
N VAL A 76 -2.92 1.54 15.66
CA VAL A 76 -2.42 2.56 14.74
C VAL A 76 -2.93 2.28 13.33
N LYS A 77 -3.36 3.34 12.64
CA LYS A 77 -3.69 3.34 11.21
C LYS A 77 -2.90 4.44 10.51
N SER A 78 -2.79 4.34 9.18
CA SER A 78 -2.20 5.40 8.37
C SER A 78 -3.16 5.84 7.28
N MET A 79 -3.25 7.16 7.10
CA MET A 79 -3.85 7.78 5.94
C MET A 79 -2.74 8.31 5.03
N ILE A 80 -2.89 8.14 3.72
CA ILE A 80 -1.88 8.51 2.73
C ILE A 80 -2.55 9.44 1.73
N THR A 81 -2.04 10.67 1.59
CA THR A 81 -2.61 11.66 0.66
C THR A 81 -1.62 12.03 -0.43
N PHE A 82 -2.09 11.99 -1.68
CA PHE A 82 -1.39 12.45 -2.87
C PHE A 82 -2.02 13.74 -3.40
N GLN A 83 -1.27 14.83 -3.41
CA GLN A 83 -1.69 16.11 -3.99
C GLN A 83 -0.50 17.06 -4.23
N PRO A 84 -0.59 17.95 -5.23
CA PRO A 84 -1.55 17.90 -6.33
C PRO A 84 -1.18 16.75 -7.30
N LEU A 85 -2.18 16.03 -7.80
CA LEU A 85 -2.00 15.12 -8.93
C LEU A 85 -2.16 15.90 -10.25
N MET A 86 -1.35 15.59 -11.25
CA MET A 86 -1.37 16.32 -12.52
C MET A 86 -2.70 16.15 -13.25
N SER A 87 -3.28 17.27 -13.69
CA SER A 87 -4.52 17.28 -14.47
C SER A 87 -4.26 16.80 -15.90
N GLY A 88 -4.90 15.73 -16.32
CA GLY A 88 -4.85 15.24 -17.70
C GLY A 88 -4.76 13.72 -17.82
N GLU A 89 -4.22 13.06 -16.80
CA GLU A 89 -4.23 11.60 -16.72
C GLU A 89 -5.62 11.09 -16.37
N LYS A 90 -6.04 10.02 -17.05
CA LYS A 90 -7.34 9.39 -16.78
C LYS A 90 -7.26 8.45 -15.58
N THR A 91 -6.16 7.71 -15.46
CA THR A 91 -6.04 6.60 -14.50
C THR A 91 -4.86 6.81 -13.56
N CYS A 92 -5.12 6.61 -12.28
CA CYS A 92 -4.18 6.70 -11.17
C CYS A 92 -4.13 5.35 -10.46
N THR A 93 -2.94 4.78 -10.38
CA THR A 93 -2.70 3.47 -9.75
C THR A 93 -1.87 3.68 -8.48
N LEU A 94 -2.48 3.42 -7.32
CA LEU A 94 -1.72 3.35 -6.07
C LEU A 94 -0.77 2.16 -6.13
N ALA A 95 0.44 2.33 -5.60
CA ALA A 95 1.40 1.25 -5.46
C ALA A 95 2.20 1.36 -4.15
N ILE A 96 2.69 0.22 -3.67
CA ILE A 96 3.67 0.13 -2.58
C ILE A 96 4.92 -0.58 -3.09
N GLU A 97 6.08 0.03 -2.87
CA GLU A 97 7.38 -0.61 -3.13
C GLU A 97 7.91 -1.22 -1.83
N ILE A 98 8.26 -2.49 -1.89
CA ILE A 98 8.86 -3.26 -0.81
C ILE A 98 10.28 -3.63 -1.25
N PRO A 99 11.33 -3.14 -0.57
CA PRO A 99 12.70 -3.42 -0.97
C PRO A 99 13.15 -4.82 -0.56
N ALA A 100 14.31 -5.22 -1.07
CA ALA A 100 15.08 -6.29 -0.44
C ALA A 100 15.48 -5.87 0.98
N MET A 101 15.31 -6.77 1.94
CA MET A 101 15.54 -6.48 3.36
C MET A 101 15.75 -7.74 4.19
N PRO A 102 16.54 -7.67 5.28
CA PRO A 102 16.60 -8.71 6.31
C PRO A 102 15.24 -8.94 6.99
N GLU A 103 15.12 -10.11 7.60
CA GLU A 103 13.95 -10.50 8.40
C GLU A 103 13.61 -9.47 9.49
N GLY A 104 12.31 -9.18 9.64
CA GLY A 104 11.79 -8.36 10.75
C GLY A 104 12.17 -6.87 10.73
N GLN A 105 12.75 -6.34 9.64
CA GLN A 105 13.24 -4.95 9.63
C GLN A 105 12.13 -3.90 9.79
N TYR A 106 10.99 -4.08 9.12
CA TYR A 106 9.89 -3.10 9.11
C TYR A 106 8.56 -3.66 9.60
N ALA A 107 8.47 -4.97 9.80
CA ALA A 107 7.20 -5.63 10.03
C ALA A 107 7.33 -6.86 10.95
N GLN A 108 6.33 -7.07 11.79
CA GLN A 108 6.24 -8.19 12.75
C GLN A 108 4.79 -8.67 12.87
N GLY A 109 4.61 -9.94 13.20
CA GLY A 109 3.28 -10.53 13.42
C GLY A 109 2.46 -10.70 12.13
N SER A 110 1.16 -10.47 12.20
CA SER A 110 0.28 -10.51 11.02
C SER A 110 0.16 -9.14 10.37
N THR A 111 0.65 -9.07 9.14
CA THR A 111 0.97 -7.82 8.45
C THR A 111 0.19 -7.64 7.16
N THR A 112 -0.87 -8.42 6.98
CA THR A 112 -1.83 -8.21 5.90
C THR A 112 -2.62 -6.94 6.20
N MET A 113 -2.49 -5.97 5.32
CA MET A 113 -3.13 -4.66 5.35
C MET A 113 -4.27 -4.62 4.34
N GLU A 114 -5.35 -3.93 4.67
CA GLU A 114 -6.40 -3.53 3.75
C GLU A 114 -6.22 -2.05 3.42
N VAL A 115 -6.43 -1.73 2.14
CA VAL A 115 -6.30 -0.38 1.61
C VAL A 115 -7.65 0.07 1.10
N TRP A 116 -8.08 1.23 1.58
CA TRP A 116 -9.38 1.82 1.28
C TRP A 116 -9.16 3.18 0.63
N ALA A 117 -9.87 3.46 -0.45
CA ALA A 117 -10.02 4.83 -0.94
C ALA A 117 -10.95 5.56 0.03
N VAL A 118 -10.58 6.79 0.36
CA VAL A 118 -11.27 7.57 1.38
C VAL A 118 -11.35 9.03 0.98
N ASP A 119 -12.35 9.73 1.52
CA ASP A 119 -12.37 11.18 1.51
C ASP A 119 -11.27 11.76 2.42
N ARG A 120 -10.93 13.05 2.23
CA ARG A 120 -9.92 13.70 3.06
C ARG A 120 -10.54 14.71 4.01
N PRO A 121 -10.64 14.42 5.32
CA PRO A 121 -10.83 15.46 6.32
C PRO A 121 -9.56 16.33 6.38
N GLU A 122 -9.73 17.62 6.71
CA GLU A 122 -8.60 18.56 6.76
C GLU A 122 -7.52 18.15 7.77
N LYS A 123 -7.93 17.48 8.86
CA LYS A 123 -7.08 17.04 9.97
C LYS A 123 -7.55 15.66 10.46
N PRO A 124 -7.11 14.57 9.80
CA PRO A 124 -7.47 13.23 10.23
C PRO A 124 -6.83 12.92 11.60
N THR A 125 -7.63 12.40 12.52
CA THR A 125 -7.16 11.87 13.81
C THR A 125 -7.84 10.53 14.05
N TRP A 126 -7.49 9.84 15.13
CA TRP A 126 -8.17 8.59 15.48
C TRP A 126 -9.68 8.77 15.67
N ASP A 127 -10.11 9.86 16.32
CA ASP A 127 -11.54 10.15 16.55
C ASP A 127 -12.22 10.85 15.38
N ASN A 128 -11.45 11.33 14.40
CA ASN A 128 -11.91 11.98 13.19
C ASN A 128 -11.31 11.27 11.97
N GLN A 129 -11.65 10.00 11.81
CA GLN A 129 -11.19 9.20 10.67
C GLN A 129 -11.99 9.61 9.43
N PRO A 130 -11.38 9.57 8.24
CA PRO A 130 -12.12 9.67 7.00
C PRO A 130 -13.08 8.50 6.83
N ASP A 131 -14.13 8.72 6.03
CA ASP A 131 -15.07 7.69 5.66
C ASP A 131 -14.46 6.79 4.58
N LYS A 132 -14.74 5.48 4.69
CA LYS A 132 -14.25 4.48 3.73
C LYS A 132 -15.24 4.33 2.59
N ASP A 133 -14.82 4.69 1.38
CA ASP A 133 -15.67 4.62 0.19
C ASP A 133 -15.65 3.22 -0.42
N GLN A 134 -14.46 2.78 -0.84
CA GLN A 134 -14.29 1.48 -1.50
C GLN A 134 -12.93 0.86 -1.19
N THR A 135 -12.89 -0.47 -1.15
CA THR A 135 -11.63 -1.20 -1.02
C THR A 135 -10.85 -1.14 -2.34
N VAL A 136 -9.54 -0.91 -2.25
CA VAL A 136 -8.63 -0.81 -3.40
C VAL A 136 -7.74 -2.05 -3.50
N GLY A 137 -7.61 -2.79 -2.39
CA GLY A 137 -6.97 -4.08 -2.35
C GLY A 137 -6.35 -4.40 -0.98
N LYS A 138 -5.52 -5.44 -0.96
CA LYS A 138 -4.78 -5.88 0.23
C LYS A 138 -3.30 -6.03 -0.10
N ALA A 139 -2.44 -5.75 0.86
CA ALA A 139 -1.00 -6.01 0.75
C ALA A 139 -0.49 -6.66 2.02
N THR A 140 0.41 -7.63 1.90
CA THR A 140 1.06 -8.24 3.07
C THR A 140 2.50 -7.80 3.11
N PHE A 141 2.88 -7.08 4.17
CA PHE A 141 4.27 -6.69 4.35
C PHE A 141 5.06 -7.89 4.88
N PRO A 142 6.11 -8.36 4.21
CA PRO A 142 6.77 -9.60 4.62
C PRO A 142 7.46 -9.44 5.98
N THR A 143 7.34 -10.47 6.82
CA THR A 143 8.01 -10.57 8.11
C THR A 143 9.27 -11.42 8.05
N TRP A 144 9.64 -11.90 6.87
CA TRP A 144 10.80 -12.75 6.57
C TRP A 144 11.82 -12.00 5.71
N GLU A 145 13.00 -12.59 5.53
CA GLU A 145 14.04 -12.03 4.66
C GLU A 145 13.61 -11.98 3.19
N VAL A 146 13.73 -10.81 2.58
CA VAL A 146 13.40 -10.54 1.18
C VAL A 146 14.70 -10.32 0.41
N GLN A 147 15.05 -11.25 -0.49
CA GLN A 147 16.27 -11.14 -1.31
C GLN A 147 16.10 -10.15 -2.49
N GLN A 148 14.89 -10.02 -3.00
CA GLN A 148 14.56 -9.13 -4.11
C GLN A 148 13.27 -8.37 -3.79
N GLY A 149 13.35 -7.04 -3.87
CA GLY A 149 12.18 -6.18 -3.69
C GLY A 149 11.21 -6.28 -4.86
N TRP A 150 9.99 -5.77 -4.65
CA TRP A 150 8.95 -5.72 -5.67
C TRP A 150 8.07 -4.47 -5.52
N LEU A 151 7.33 -4.17 -6.57
CA LEU A 151 6.30 -3.15 -6.59
C LEU A 151 4.93 -3.83 -6.67
N GLN A 152 4.09 -3.60 -5.67
CA GLN A 152 2.71 -4.07 -5.71
C GLN A 152 1.79 -2.91 -6.12
N ARG A 153 1.05 -3.11 -7.22
CA ARG A 153 0.02 -2.19 -7.71
C ARG A 153 -1.35 -2.59 -7.17
N PHE A 154 -2.19 -1.61 -6.90
CA PHE A 154 -3.57 -1.81 -6.47
C PHE A 154 -4.54 -1.52 -7.62
N MET A 155 -5.85 -1.67 -7.37
CA MET A 155 -6.88 -1.37 -8.36
C MET A 155 -6.73 0.07 -8.87
N PRO A 156 -6.64 0.30 -10.20
CA PRO A 156 -6.57 1.65 -10.75
C PRO A 156 -7.90 2.37 -10.56
N LEU A 157 -7.83 3.67 -10.29
CA LEU A 157 -8.99 4.55 -10.13
C LEU A 157 -8.89 5.73 -11.09
N ASP A 158 -10.00 6.42 -11.32
CA ASP A 158 -9.98 7.68 -12.05
C ASP A 158 -9.15 8.71 -11.27
N CYS A 159 -8.23 9.40 -11.95
CA CYS A 159 -7.38 10.39 -11.30
C CYS A 159 -8.21 11.60 -10.84
N GLU A 160 -8.17 11.88 -9.55
CA GLU A 160 -8.63 13.15 -8.98
C GLU A 160 -7.46 14.09 -8.68
N LYS A 161 -7.72 15.39 -8.49
CA LYS A 161 -6.67 16.37 -8.11
C LYS A 161 -5.97 16.00 -6.79
N GLN A 162 -6.71 15.32 -5.91
CA GLN A 162 -6.25 14.82 -4.63
C GLN A 162 -6.85 13.43 -4.46
N MET A 163 -6.02 12.46 -4.07
CA MET A 163 -6.48 11.12 -3.72
C MET A 163 -5.93 10.73 -2.36
N SER A 164 -6.77 10.11 -1.53
CA SER A 164 -6.38 9.67 -0.19
C SER A 164 -6.76 8.21 0.04
N TYR A 165 -5.93 7.53 0.84
CA TYR A 165 -6.12 6.14 1.16
C TYR A 165 -5.92 5.88 2.65
N MET A 166 -6.85 5.15 3.26
CA MET A 166 -6.70 4.62 4.61
C MET A 166 -6.12 3.21 4.55
N VAL A 167 -5.14 2.94 5.39
CA VAL A 167 -4.48 1.64 5.52
C VAL A 167 -4.55 1.18 6.98
N GLU A 168 -5.01 -0.06 7.18
CA GLU A 168 -5.11 -0.72 8.48
C GLU A 168 -4.90 -2.23 8.32
N LEU A 169 -4.59 -2.95 9.40
CA LEU A 169 -4.39 -4.40 9.35
C LEU A 169 -5.73 -5.15 9.16
N SER A 170 -5.80 -6.13 8.26
CA SER A 170 -7.02 -6.91 7.95
C SER A 170 -7.48 -7.77 9.13
N LEU A 171 -8.78 -7.83 9.42
CA LEU A 171 -9.34 -8.60 10.55
C LEU A 171 -9.81 -10.02 10.16
N PRO A 172 -9.84 -10.97 11.12
CA PRO A 172 -9.09 -10.98 12.38
C PRO A 172 -7.79 -11.76 12.17
N LYS A 173 -6.62 -11.21 12.50
CA LYS A 173 -5.37 -12.00 12.53
C LYS A 173 -4.36 -11.46 13.55
N GLY A 174 -4.69 -11.47 14.85
CA GLY A 174 -3.72 -11.30 15.95
C GLY A 174 -2.81 -10.06 15.90
N ASP A 175 -1.75 -10.10 16.71
CA ASP A 175 -0.77 -9.00 16.80
C ASP A 175 -0.07 -8.77 15.47
N GLY A 176 0.11 -7.50 15.12
CA GLY A 176 0.76 -7.10 13.89
C GLY A 176 1.26 -5.67 13.96
N ASP A 177 2.38 -5.41 13.32
CA ASP A 177 2.98 -4.08 13.25
C ASP A 177 3.75 -3.94 11.94
N VAL A 178 3.56 -2.82 11.26
CA VAL A 178 4.36 -2.40 10.10
C VAL A 178 4.70 -0.93 10.28
N ARG A 179 5.98 -0.57 10.20
CA ARG A 179 6.43 0.82 10.33
C ARG A 179 7.65 1.11 9.47
N PHE A 180 7.61 2.22 8.75
CA PHE A 180 8.77 2.72 7.98
C PHE A 180 8.62 4.20 7.66
N TRP A 181 9.72 4.82 7.20
CA TRP A 181 9.70 6.15 6.61
C TRP A 181 9.59 6.01 5.09
N ASN A 182 8.62 6.71 4.49
CA ASN A 182 8.41 6.69 3.05
C ASN A 182 9.61 7.33 2.33
N GLN A 183 10.26 6.59 1.44
CA GLN A 183 11.46 7.01 0.73
C GLN A 183 11.41 6.52 -0.72
N LEU A 184 10.93 7.38 -1.63
CA LEU A 184 10.71 7.00 -3.03
C LEU A 184 11.95 7.05 -3.92
N MET A 185 12.98 7.77 -3.49
CA MET A 185 14.22 7.92 -4.26
C MET A 185 15.41 7.21 -3.61
N GLY A 186 15.16 6.46 -2.53
CA GLY A 186 16.22 5.90 -1.71
C GLY A 186 17.17 6.99 -1.18
N LYS A 187 18.13 6.59 -0.36
CA LYS A 187 19.39 7.34 -0.23
C LYS A 187 20.45 6.54 -0.97
N GLN A 188 21.58 7.14 -1.30
CA GLN A 188 22.71 6.37 -1.83
C GLN A 188 23.03 5.22 -0.85
N GLY A 189 22.77 3.97 -1.26
CA GLY A 189 22.92 2.78 -0.41
C GLY A 189 21.66 2.25 0.29
N ALA A 190 20.48 2.88 0.16
CA ALA A 190 19.21 2.37 0.68
C ALA A 190 18.16 2.27 -0.45
N PRO A 191 17.58 1.09 -0.71
CA PRO A 191 16.56 0.93 -1.72
C PRO A 191 15.28 1.71 -1.35
N PRO A 192 14.45 2.09 -2.34
CA PRO A 192 13.22 2.81 -2.06
C PRO A 192 12.24 1.94 -1.29
N ILE A 193 11.41 2.59 -0.46
CA ILE A 193 10.35 1.91 0.31
C ILE A 193 9.14 2.81 0.43
N GLY A 194 7.97 2.20 0.26
CA GLY A 194 6.70 2.80 0.60
C GLY A 194 5.83 3.16 -0.58
N TRP A 195 4.89 4.06 -0.33
CA TRP A 195 3.73 4.35 -1.15
C TRP A 195 4.05 5.38 -2.23
N ARG A 196 3.56 5.12 -3.44
CA ARG A 196 3.60 6.03 -4.59
C ARG A 196 2.31 5.95 -5.38
N MET A 197 2.02 7.02 -6.09
CA MET A 197 1.01 7.06 -7.12
C MET A 197 1.70 6.93 -8.48
N LEU A 198 1.17 6.08 -9.35
CA LEU A 198 1.53 6.01 -10.75
C LEU A 198 0.41 6.71 -11.54
N GLN A 199 0.75 7.75 -12.30
CA GLN A 199 -0.20 8.43 -13.19
C GLN A 199 0.10 8.07 -14.64
N GLY A 200 -0.95 7.74 -15.41
CA GLY A 200 -0.84 7.29 -16.80
C GLY A 200 -0.94 5.77 -16.94
N GLY A 201 -0.83 5.25 -18.17
CA GLY A 201 -1.02 3.84 -18.51
C GLY A 201 0.08 2.90 -18.00
N CYS A 202 0.24 2.84 -16.68
CA CYS A 202 1.13 1.96 -15.92
C CYS A 202 0.33 1.24 -14.80
#